data_AF-A0A9W4M804-F1
#
_entry.id   AF-A0A9W4M804-F1
#
_cell.length_a   1.000
_cell.length_b   1.000
_cell.length_c   1.000
_cell.angle_alpha   90.00
_cell.angle_beta   90.00
_cell.angle_gamma   90.00
#
_symmetry.space_group_name_H-M   'P 1'
#
loop_
_entity.id
_entity.type
_entity.pdbx_description
1 polymer ?
#
loop_
_entity_poly.entity_id
_entity_poly.type
_entity_poly.pdbx_seq_one_letter_code
_entity_poly.pdbx_strand_id
1 'polypeptide(L)'
;MSSSEILEFDAPSVGLSFRAKLLAEENPDVVAQVLAQLPLKSALGHVVISGEAIWMPTRIVHLGRNNMVQRHPGAVYLYAPGQSICLTYGKITESANVNKFAEVFGEDLPKLQQLGTQVYEQTVTQPRRNIVEINVRRAA
;
A
#
# COMPACT_ATOMS: atom_id res chain seq x y z
N MET A 1 -1.73 12.59 -17.92
CA MET A 1 -2.47 11.86 -16.86
C MET A 1 -3.02 12.90 -15.92
N SER A 2 -4.29 12.81 -15.56
CA SER A 2 -4.91 13.78 -14.66
C SER A 2 -4.41 13.51 -13.23
N SER A 3 -4.21 14.55 -12.42
CA SER A 3 -3.77 14.38 -11.01
C SER A 3 -4.76 13.54 -10.19
N SER A 4 -6.02 13.47 -10.64
CA SER A 4 -7.09 12.65 -10.06
C SER A 4 -6.82 11.14 -10.08
N GLU A 5 -5.82 10.68 -10.84
CA GLU A 5 -5.51 9.26 -11.03
C GLU A 5 -4.29 8.80 -10.24
N ILE A 6 -3.66 9.67 -9.44
CA ILE A 6 -2.39 9.36 -8.76
C ILE A 6 -2.52 9.53 -7.25
N LEU A 7 -2.09 8.50 -6.52
CA LEU A 7 -1.84 8.55 -5.08
C LEU A 7 -0.36 8.82 -4.82
N GLU A 8 -0.08 9.70 -3.88
CA GLU A 8 1.25 9.87 -3.31
C GLU A 8 1.27 9.28 -1.89
N PHE A 9 2.25 8.43 -1.65
CA PHE A 9 2.56 7.84 -0.36
C PHE A 9 3.83 8.50 0.16
N ASP A 10 3.72 9.18 1.30
CA ASP A 10 4.81 9.94 1.93
C ASP A 10 5.09 9.34 3.32
N ALA A 11 6.30 8.83 3.52
CA ALA A 11 6.79 8.28 4.78
C ALA A 11 7.84 9.25 5.38
N PRO A 12 7.41 10.31 6.08
CA PRO A 12 8.30 11.41 6.46
C PRO A 12 9.36 10.99 7.48
N SER A 13 9.08 10.01 8.33
CA SER A 13 10.04 9.51 9.34
C SER A 13 11.29 8.88 8.74
N VAL A 14 11.25 8.50 7.46
CA VAL A 14 12.38 7.94 6.72
C VAL A 14 12.75 8.73 5.46
N GLY A 15 12.07 9.86 5.20
CA GLY A 15 12.35 10.73 4.07
C GLY A 15 12.11 10.08 2.69
N LEU A 16 11.17 9.15 2.60
CA LEU A 16 10.84 8.44 1.35
C LEU A 16 9.42 8.76 0.91
N SER A 17 9.23 9.01 -0.39
CA SER A 17 7.92 9.09 -1.01
C SER A 17 7.89 8.41 -2.38
N PHE A 18 6.73 7.88 -2.74
CA PHE A 18 6.51 7.21 -4.02
C PHE A 18 5.08 7.44 -4.51
N ARG A 19 4.87 7.23 -5.80
CA ARG A 19 3.56 7.40 -6.44
C ARG A 19 2.97 6.06 -6.84
N ALA A 20 1.65 5.99 -6.87
CA ALA A 20 0.91 4.90 -7.46
C ALA A 20 -0.23 5.41 -8.35
N LYS A 21 -0.45 4.73 -9.49
CA LYS A 21 -1.59 4.94 -10.37
C LYS A 21 -2.81 4.21 -9.82
N LEU A 22 -3.92 4.93 -9.67
CA LEU A 22 -5.23 4.36 -9.36
C LEU A 22 -5.79 3.57 -10.55
N LEU A 23 -6.42 2.43 -10.24
CA LEU A 23 -7.07 1.55 -11.20
C LEU A 23 -8.59 1.72 -11.10
N ALA A 24 -9.06 2.94 -11.37
CA ALA A 24 -10.45 3.34 -11.14
C ALA A 24 -11.43 2.64 -12.10
N GLU A 25 -10.97 2.23 -13.28
CA GLU A 25 -11.78 1.48 -14.24
C GLU A 25 -11.90 0.01 -13.81
N GLU A 26 -10.80 -0.57 -13.31
CA GLU A 26 -10.75 -1.98 -12.95
C GLU A 26 -11.33 -2.26 -11.56
N ASN A 27 -11.23 -1.32 -10.63
CA ASN A 27 -11.70 -1.49 -9.25
C ASN A 27 -12.36 -0.23 -8.66
N PRO A 28 -13.47 0.25 -9.26
CA PRO A 28 -14.09 1.52 -8.90
C PRO A 28 -14.55 1.57 -7.44
N ASP A 29 -15.07 0.47 -6.89
CA ASP A 29 -15.62 0.44 -5.54
C ASP A 29 -14.55 0.64 -4.47
N VAL A 30 -13.41 -0.07 -4.60
CA VAL A 30 -12.29 0.08 -3.67
C VAL A 30 -11.64 1.44 -3.84
N VAL A 31 -11.45 1.90 -5.09
CA VAL A 31 -10.88 3.22 -5.36
C VAL A 31 -11.73 4.32 -4.71
N ALA A 32 -13.06 4.29 -4.87
CA ALA A 32 -13.94 5.25 -4.24
C ALA A 32 -13.83 5.24 -2.71
N GLN A 33 -13.76 4.05 -2.09
CA GLN A 33 -13.61 3.89 -0.65
C GLN A 33 -12.27 4.42 -0.13
N VAL A 34 -11.17 4.15 -0.84
CA VAL A 34 -9.84 4.68 -0.51
C VAL A 34 -9.83 6.20 -0.63
N LEU A 35 -10.34 6.73 -1.74
CA LEU A 35 -10.42 8.17 -2.00
C LEU A 35 -11.25 8.92 -0.96
N ALA A 36 -12.30 8.29 -0.41
CA ALA A 36 -13.12 8.87 0.65
C ALA A 36 -12.41 8.97 2.01
N GLN A 37 -11.29 8.28 2.19
CA GLN A 37 -10.48 8.35 3.42
C GLN A 37 -9.27 9.27 3.31
N LEU A 38 -9.03 9.87 2.15
CA LEU A 38 -7.89 10.76 1.97
C LEU A 38 -8.17 12.17 2.52
N PRO A 39 -7.17 12.84 3.11
CA PRO A 39 -5.83 12.33 3.39
C PRO A 39 -5.83 11.30 4.54
N LEU A 40 -5.06 10.23 4.38
CA LEU A 40 -4.94 9.17 5.38
C LEU A 40 -3.58 9.25 6.07
N LYS A 41 -3.57 9.38 7.40
CA LYS A 41 -2.36 9.22 8.22
C LYS A 41 -2.44 7.89 8.97
N SER A 42 -1.41 7.06 8.83
CA SER A 42 -1.39 5.71 9.42
C SER A 42 0.03 5.30 9.85
N ALA A 43 0.16 4.10 10.38
CA ALA A 43 1.44 3.48 10.71
C ALA A 43 1.72 2.29 9.79
N LEU A 44 2.99 2.01 9.52
CA LEU A 44 3.41 0.86 8.73
C LEU A 44 3.78 -0.34 9.61
N GLY A 45 3.34 -1.52 9.20
CA GLY A 45 3.85 -2.80 9.67
C GLY A 45 4.35 -3.65 8.51
N HIS A 46 5.14 -4.67 8.83
CA HIS A 46 5.63 -5.63 7.84
C HIS A 46 4.80 -6.92 7.84
N VAL A 47 4.64 -7.54 6.66
CA VAL A 47 4.02 -8.85 6.51
C VAL A 47 5.04 -9.96 6.74
N VAL A 48 4.89 -10.74 7.80
CA VAL A 48 5.89 -11.76 8.20
C VAL A 48 5.69 -13.15 7.57
N ILE A 49 4.58 -13.38 6.85
CA ILE A 49 4.24 -14.71 6.28
C ILE A 49 4.26 -14.68 4.75
N SER A 50 3.50 -13.76 4.15
CA SER A 50 3.22 -13.77 2.71
C SER A 50 4.36 -13.25 1.81
N GLY A 51 5.49 -12.85 2.40
CA GLY A 51 6.68 -12.37 1.70
C GLY A 51 6.92 -10.87 1.88
N GLU A 52 7.57 -10.26 0.89
CA GLU A 52 8.06 -8.89 0.92
C GLU A 52 6.94 -7.87 0.62
N ALA A 53 6.13 -7.61 1.66
CA ALA A 53 5.07 -6.61 1.65
C ALA A 53 5.00 -5.84 2.97
N ILE A 54 4.53 -4.60 2.88
CA ILE A 54 4.16 -3.77 4.04
C ILE A 54 2.66 -3.53 4.05
N TRP A 55 2.12 -3.20 5.21
CA TRP A 55 0.70 -2.91 5.39
C TRP A 55 0.50 -1.66 6.25
N MET A 56 -0.61 -0.98 6.00
CA MET A 56 -1.12 0.09 6.86
C MET A 56 -2.59 -0.19 7.21
N PRO A 57 -3.02 -0.01 8.46
CA PRO A 57 -4.41 -0.18 8.84
C PRO A 57 -5.27 0.93 8.23
N THR A 58 -6.52 0.58 7.93
CA THR A 58 -7.56 1.46 7.39
C THR A 58 -8.90 1.18 8.09
N ARG A 59 -9.85 2.10 7.98
CA ARG A 59 -11.23 1.91 8.48
C ARG A 59 -12.19 1.44 7.38
N ILE A 60 -11.69 1.09 6.20
CA ILE A 60 -12.53 0.64 5.08
C ILE A 60 -13.21 -0.68 5.45
N VAL A 61 -14.52 -0.72 5.30
CA VAL A 61 -15.32 -1.95 5.31
C VAL A 61 -15.82 -2.15 3.88
N HIS A 62 -15.31 -3.19 3.22
CA HIS A 62 -15.60 -3.44 1.81
C HIS A 62 -16.63 -4.56 1.64
N LEU A 63 -17.77 -4.21 1.03
CA LEU A 63 -18.86 -5.13 0.66
C LEU A 63 -19.19 -5.05 -0.84
N GLY A 64 -18.31 -4.41 -1.63
CA GLY A 64 -18.53 -4.14 -3.04
C GLY A 64 -17.94 -5.21 -3.97
N ARG A 65 -17.75 -4.83 -5.23
CA ARG A 65 -17.09 -5.66 -6.23
C ARG A 65 -15.58 -5.70 -5.97
N ASN A 66 -14.98 -6.86 -6.20
CA ASN A 66 -13.54 -7.07 -6.09
C ASN A 66 -12.89 -7.16 -7.47
N ASN A 67 -11.66 -6.65 -7.59
CA ASN A 67 -10.76 -6.96 -8.68
C ASN A 67 -9.63 -7.86 -8.16
N MET A 68 -9.85 -9.18 -8.24
CA MET A 68 -8.94 -10.18 -7.68
C MET A 68 -7.84 -10.51 -8.68
N VAL A 69 -6.60 -10.07 -8.39
CA VAL A 69 -5.43 -10.30 -9.24
C VAL A 69 -4.31 -10.99 -8.46
N GLN A 70 -3.38 -11.62 -9.17
CA GLN A 70 -2.19 -12.19 -8.55
C GLN A 70 -1.31 -11.09 -7.95
N ARG A 71 -0.72 -11.36 -6.78
CA ARG A 71 0.24 -10.44 -6.15
C ARG A 71 1.52 -10.32 -6.99
N HIS A 72 2.06 -9.11 -7.07
CA HIS A 72 3.34 -8.83 -7.70
C HIS A 72 3.96 -7.56 -7.13
N PRO A 73 5.29 -7.35 -7.25
CA PRO A 73 5.93 -6.08 -6.89
C PRO A 73 5.22 -4.89 -7.55
N GLY A 74 4.95 -3.86 -6.76
CA GLY A 74 4.21 -2.66 -7.16
C GLY A 74 2.71 -2.70 -6.87
N ALA A 75 2.13 -3.88 -6.64
CA ALA A 75 0.70 -4.00 -6.38
C ALA A 75 0.31 -3.36 -5.03
N VAL A 76 -0.70 -2.47 -5.10
CA VAL A 76 -1.35 -1.87 -3.93
C VAL A 76 -2.80 -2.38 -3.85
N TYR A 77 -3.13 -3.03 -2.74
CA TYR A 77 -4.39 -3.75 -2.62
C TYR A 77 -5.05 -3.58 -1.25
N LEU A 78 -6.38 -3.69 -1.24
CA LEU A 78 -7.16 -3.73 -0.01
C LEU A 78 -7.25 -5.18 0.48
N TYR A 79 -6.78 -5.44 1.69
CA TYR A 79 -7.03 -6.68 2.41
C TYR A 79 -8.17 -6.47 3.39
N ALA A 80 -9.40 -6.66 2.91
CA ALA A 80 -10.62 -6.39 3.67
C ALA A 80 -10.72 -7.14 5.01
N PRO A 81 -10.35 -8.44 5.12
CA PRO A 81 -10.43 -9.16 6.41
C PRO A 81 -9.55 -8.57 7.51
N GLY A 82 -8.37 -8.04 7.14
CA GLY A 82 -7.45 -7.39 8.08
C GLY A 82 -7.61 -5.87 8.16
N GLN A 83 -8.61 -5.31 7.47
CA GLN A 83 -8.83 -3.87 7.33
C GLN A 83 -7.52 -3.11 7.06
N SER A 84 -6.74 -3.60 6.10
CA SER A 84 -5.43 -3.05 5.79
C SER A 84 -5.25 -2.80 4.30
N ILE A 85 -4.47 -1.78 3.97
CA ILE A 85 -3.93 -1.58 2.63
C ILE A 85 -2.52 -2.13 2.63
N CYS A 86 -2.24 -3.00 1.67
CA CYS A 86 -0.95 -3.65 1.55
C CYS A 86 -0.23 -3.19 0.28
N LEU A 87 1.09 -3.12 0.37
CA LEU A 87 1.98 -2.76 -0.73
C LEU A 87 3.05 -3.84 -0.87
N THR A 88 3.06 -4.49 -2.03
CA THR A 88 4.05 -5.51 -2.36
C THR A 88 5.29 -4.86 -2.94
N TYR A 89 6.46 -5.07 -2.33
CA TYR A 89 7.71 -4.45 -2.79
C TYR A 89 8.71 -5.44 -3.37
N GLY A 90 8.58 -6.73 -3.05
CA GLY A 90 9.50 -7.77 -3.51
C GLY A 90 8.83 -9.13 -3.72
N LYS A 91 9.58 -10.19 -3.44
CA LYS A 91 9.17 -11.58 -3.62
C LYS A 91 8.01 -11.95 -2.69
N ILE A 92 6.97 -12.50 -3.28
CA ILE A 92 5.79 -13.03 -2.59
C ILE A 92 5.78 -14.55 -2.66
N THR A 93 5.47 -15.20 -1.55
CA THR A 93 5.30 -16.65 -1.44
C THR A 93 3.82 -17.06 -1.48
N GLU A 94 2.93 -16.16 -1.09
CA GLU A 94 1.49 -16.39 -1.02
C GLU A 94 0.83 -16.34 -2.41
N SER A 95 0.11 -17.41 -2.77
CA SER A 95 -0.51 -17.58 -4.08
C SER A 95 -1.93 -17.00 -4.19
N ALA A 96 -2.55 -16.64 -3.07
CA ALA A 96 -3.90 -16.06 -3.11
C ALA A 96 -3.98 -14.78 -3.98
N ASN A 97 -5.12 -14.55 -4.62
CA ASN A 97 -5.35 -13.29 -5.31
C ASN A 97 -5.70 -12.17 -4.31
N VAL A 98 -5.48 -10.91 -4.72
CA VAL A 98 -5.72 -9.71 -3.92
C VAL A 98 -6.57 -8.70 -4.64
N ASN A 99 -7.31 -7.91 -3.86
CA ASN A 99 -8.19 -6.87 -4.36
C ASN A 99 -7.39 -5.58 -4.71
N LYS A 100 -6.69 -5.62 -5.85
CA LYS A 100 -5.77 -4.54 -6.29
C LYS A 100 -6.57 -3.32 -6.75
N PHE A 101 -6.17 -2.15 -6.29
CA PHE A 101 -6.81 -0.87 -6.65
C PHE A 101 -5.80 0.19 -7.12
N ALA A 102 -4.50 -0.03 -6.93
CA ALA A 102 -3.46 0.85 -7.44
C ALA A 102 -2.18 0.08 -7.78
N GLU A 103 -1.33 0.72 -8.58
CA GLU A 103 -0.05 0.20 -9.07
C GLU A 103 1.05 1.24 -8.84
N VAL A 104 2.11 0.89 -8.11
CA VAL A 104 3.26 1.78 -7.95
C VAL A 104 3.95 1.99 -9.29
N PHE A 105 4.33 3.24 -9.58
CA PHE A 105 5.07 3.55 -10.81
C PHE A 105 6.39 2.78 -10.84
N GLY A 106 6.76 2.27 -12.02
CA GLY A 106 7.97 1.46 -12.18
C GLY A 106 9.24 2.19 -11.70
N GLU A 107 9.34 3.50 -11.96
CA GLU A 107 10.45 4.34 -11.49
C GLU A 107 10.49 4.54 -9.98
N ASP A 108 9.36 4.35 -9.28
CA ASP A 108 9.24 4.51 -7.84
C ASP A 108 9.31 3.17 -7.07
N LEU A 109 9.33 2.03 -7.78
CA LEU A 109 9.45 0.70 -7.17
C LEU A 109 10.72 0.54 -6.30
N PRO A 110 11.91 1.05 -6.68
CA PRO A 110 13.09 1.00 -5.80
C PRO A 110 12.89 1.74 -4.46
N LYS A 111 12.11 2.83 -4.45
CA LYS A 111 11.80 3.58 -3.23
C LYS A 111 10.86 2.78 -2.33
N LEU A 112 9.87 2.10 -2.92
CA LEU A 112 9.00 1.19 -2.19
C LEU A 112 9.79 0.02 -1.56
N GLN A 113 10.76 -0.54 -2.30
CA GLN A 113 11.66 -1.58 -1.78
C GLN A 113 12.46 -1.09 -0.60
N GLN A 114 13.08 0.09 -0.71
CA GLN A 114 13.84 0.71 0.37
C GLN A 114 12.98 0.92 1.62
N LEU A 115 11.76 1.44 1.45
CA LEU A 115 10.81 1.61 2.56
C LEU A 115 10.44 0.25 3.18
N GLY A 116 10.15 -0.75 2.35
CA GLY A 116 9.80 -2.10 2.79
C GLY A 116 10.88 -2.75 3.67
N THR A 117 12.14 -2.66 3.24
CA THR A 117 13.29 -3.13 4.01
C THR A 117 13.42 -2.40 5.34
N GLN A 118 13.27 -1.07 5.37
CA GLN A 118 13.35 -0.31 6.62
C GLN A 118 12.21 -0.66 7.59
N VAL A 119 10.98 -0.82 7.09
CA VAL A 119 9.84 -1.24 7.92
C VAL A 119 10.08 -2.64 8.49
N TYR A 120 10.62 -3.57 7.69
CA TYR A 120 11.00 -4.91 8.18
C TYR A 120 12.02 -4.81 9.33
N GLU A 121 13.08 -4.02 9.12
CA GLU A 121 14.14 -3.84 10.12
C GLU A 121 13.59 -3.26 11.43
N GLN A 122 12.74 -2.24 11.33
CA GLN A 122 12.27 -1.49 12.49
C GLN A 122 11.09 -2.16 13.22
N THR A 123 10.28 -2.96 12.53
CA THR A 123 9.07 -3.56 13.10
C THR A 123 9.22 -5.05 13.42
N VAL A 124 10.15 -5.76 12.78
CA VAL A 124 10.34 -7.20 12.96
C VAL A 124 11.69 -7.55 13.56
N THR A 125 12.80 -7.13 12.95
CA THR A 125 14.14 -7.62 13.37
C THR A 125 14.70 -6.87 14.58
N GLN A 126 14.41 -5.58 14.71
CA GLN A 126 14.80 -4.75 15.84
C GLN A 126 13.57 -3.98 16.35
N PRO A 127 12.65 -4.62 17.10
CA PRO A 127 11.44 -3.98 17.60
C PRO A 127 11.79 -2.87 18.62
N ARG A 128 12.20 -1.71 18.11
CA ARG A 128 12.31 -0.45 18.85
C ARG A 128 10.92 0.20 18.81
N ARG A 129 10.50 0.90 19.86
CA ARG A 129 9.21 1.59 19.94
C ARG A 129 9.16 2.86 19.04
N ASN A 130 9.56 2.73 17.77
CA ASN A 130 9.52 3.81 16.79
C ASN A 130 8.31 3.56 15.88
N ILE A 131 7.38 4.51 15.87
CA ILE A 131 6.23 4.48 14.95
C ILE A 131 6.72 4.98 13.60
N VAL A 132 6.65 4.14 12.57
CA VAL A 132 6.88 4.55 11.19
C VAL A 132 5.55 5.09 10.64
N GLU A 133 5.45 6.40 10.50
CA GLU A 133 4.25 7.07 10.00
C GLU A 133 4.22 7.12 8.47
N ILE A 134 3.02 7.04 7.90
CA ILE A 134 2.77 7.26 6.47
C ILE A 134 1.56 8.18 6.26
N ASN A 135 1.71 9.13 5.35
CA ASN A 135 0.67 10.02 4.87
C ASN A 135 0.33 9.68 3.42
N VAL A 136 -0.96 9.56 3.12
CA VAL A 136 -1.44 9.28 1.75
C VAL A 136 -2.36 10.40 1.31
N ARG A 137 -2.11 10.96 0.12
CA ARG A 137 -2.86 12.08 -0.44
C ARG A 137 -3.04 11.95 -1.97
N ARG A 138 -3.97 12.72 -2.53
CA ARG A 138 -4.07 12.92 -3.98
C ARG A 138 -2.91 13.81 -4.45
N ALA A 139 -2.31 13.50 -5.59
CA ALA A 139 -1.31 14.36 -6.21
C ALA A 139 -1.96 15.65 -6.75
N ALA A 140 -1.23 16.76 -6.70
CA ALA A 140 -1.61 18.04 -7.32
C ALA A 140 -1.25 18.07 -8.81
#